data_AF-A0A968PBC9-F1
#
_entry.id   AF-A0A968PBC9-F1
#
_cell.length_a   1.000
_cell.length_b   1.000
_cell.length_c   1.000
_cell.angle_alpha   90.00
_cell.angle_beta   90.00
_cell.angle_gamma   90.00
#
_symmetry.space_group_name_H-M   'P 1'
#
loop_
_entity.id
_entity.type
_entity.pdbx_description
1 polymer ?
#
loop_
_entity_poly.entity_id
_entity_poly.type
_entity_poly.pdbx_seq_one_letter_code
_entity_poly.pdbx_strand_id
1 'polypeptide(L)'
;MLFRVGPYHYRVRVSEKRLCDQNGEDCAGLWEWETRTVWISGTLPLSQRHETLLHELSHAWQRHFGTIASAEDEANRTAAFAIDVQQQLLAQGGNLALMRLGCDGTMTMAPSSRRPVMSVPSAASAPRSSRPVGWSVN
;
A
#
# COMPACT_ATOMS: atom_id res chain seq x y z
N MET A 1 -3.09 -14.92 10.30
CA MET A 1 -2.81 -15.78 9.13
C MET A 1 -1.52 -15.32 8.45
N LEU A 2 -0.88 -16.16 7.62
CA LEU A 2 0.37 -15.83 6.93
C LEU A 2 0.24 -16.06 5.42
N PHE A 3 0.54 -15.06 4.60
CA PHE A 3 0.47 -15.14 3.14
C PHE A 3 1.84 -14.89 2.54
N ARG A 4 2.29 -15.75 1.64
CA ARG A 4 3.48 -15.53 0.83
C ARG A 4 3.13 -14.70 -0.39
N VAL A 5 3.86 -13.61 -0.61
CA VAL A 5 3.77 -12.74 -1.78
C VAL A 5 5.19 -12.53 -2.28
N GLY A 6 5.53 -13.14 -3.42
CA GLY A 6 6.91 -13.22 -3.89
C GLY A 6 7.85 -13.90 -2.87
N PRO A 7 8.98 -13.28 -2.51
CA PRO A 7 9.92 -13.86 -1.53
C PRO A 7 9.56 -13.54 -0.07
N TYR A 8 8.45 -12.83 0.20
CA TYR A 8 8.11 -12.36 1.55
C TYR A 8 6.86 -13.03 2.09
N HIS A 9 6.76 -13.06 3.42
CA HIS A 9 5.59 -13.54 4.15
C HIS A 9 4.94 -12.37 4.87
N TYR A 10 3.64 -12.19 4.64
CA TYR A 10 2.80 -11.16 5.22
C TYR A 10 1.89 -11.75 6.28
N ARG A 11 1.91 -11.16 7.48
CA ARG A 11 1.01 -11.55 8.56
C ARG A 11 -0.28 -10.75 8.46
N VAL A 12 -1.41 -11.44 8.40
CA VAL A 12 -2.74 -10.82 8.46
C VAL A 12 -3.16 -10.69 9.91
N ARG A 13 -3.57 -9.49 10.29
CA ARG A 13 -4.07 -9.11 11.61
C ARG A 13 -5.37 -8.31 11.49
N VAL A 14 -6.19 -8.39 12.53
CA VAL A 14 -7.40 -7.58 12.65
C VAL A 14 -7.19 -6.59 13.78
N SER A 15 -7.35 -5.30 13.51
CA SER A 15 -7.27 -4.26 14.54
C SER A 15 -8.51 -4.29 15.44
N GLU A 16 -8.41 -3.85 16.69
CA GLU A 16 -9.60 -3.56 17.51
C GLU A 16 -10.33 -2.27 17.12
N LYS A 17 -9.63 -1.36 16.45
CA LYS A 17 -10.10 0.00 16.14
C LYS A 17 -10.22 0.20 14.64
N ARG A 18 -10.73 1.37 14.28
CA ARG A 18 -10.64 1.87 12.90
C ARG A 18 -9.16 1.99 12.52
N LEU A 19 -8.87 1.66 11.28
CA LEU A 19 -7.60 1.97 10.65
C LEU A 19 -7.72 3.35 10.00
N CYS A 20 -6.62 4.11 10.02
CA CYS A 20 -6.53 5.37 9.30
C CYS A 20 -5.32 5.30 8.37
N ASP A 21 -5.45 5.87 7.18
CA ASP A 21 -4.36 6.00 6.24
C ASP A 21 -3.37 7.11 6.66
N GLN A 22 -2.39 7.39 5.80
CA GLN A 22 -1.39 8.45 6.03
C GLN A 22 -1.96 9.88 6.07
N ASN A 23 -3.17 10.09 5.56
CA ASN A 23 -3.88 11.36 5.60
C ASN A 23 -4.82 11.47 6.82
N GLY A 24 -4.94 10.38 7.60
CA GLY A 24 -5.86 10.29 8.73
C GLY A 24 -7.29 9.91 8.33
N GLU A 25 -7.52 9.48 7.08
CA GLU A 25 -8.82 9.04 6.60
C GLU A 25 -9.08 7.59 6.99
N ASP A 26 -10.32 7.29 7.39
CA ASP A 26 -10.72 5.92 7.76
C ASP A 26 -10.56 4.95 6.58
N CYS A 27 -9.90 3.82 6.82
CA CYS A 27 -9.72 2.78 5.81
C CYS A 27 -10.16 1.38 6.30
N ALA A 28 -10.55 0.53 5.36
CA ALA A 28 -10.99 -0.84 5.63
C ALA A 28 -9.80 -1.77 5.92
N GLY A 29 -8.66 -1.52 5.27
CA GLY A 29 -7.43 -2.27 5.37
C GLY A 29 -6.21 -1.37 5.23
N LEU A 30 -5.06 -1.91 5.64
CA LEU A 30 -3.77 -1.26 5.45
C LEU A 30 -2.68 -2.31 5.29
N TRP A 31 -1.97 -2.26 4.18
CA TRP A 31 -0.72 -2.97 3.99
C TRP A 31 0.47 -2.14 4.51
N GLU A 32 1.23 -2.71 5.45
CA GLU A 32 2.45 -2.12 6.00
C GLU A 32 3.68 -2.92 5.53
N TRP A 33 4.52 -2.27 4.74
CA TRP A 33 5.68 -2.89 4.10
C TRP A 33 6.76 -3.31 5.09
N GLU A 34 7.12 -2.41 6.00
CA GLU A 34 8.25 -2.54 6.91
C GLU A 34 8.08 -3.74 7.84
N THR A 35 6.88 -3.90 8.39
CA THR A 35 6.54 -5.01 9.30
C THR A 35 6.00 -6.23 8.55
N ARG A 36 5.72 -6.10 7.25
CA ARG A 36 5.06 -7.11 6.41
C ARG A 36 3.74 -7.55 7.05
N THR A 37 2.92 -6.58 7.40
CA THR A 37 1.63 -6.81 8.04
C THR A 37 0.52 -6.32 7.12
N VAL A 38 -0.51 -7.13 6.97
CA VAL A 38 -1.79 -6.71 6.39
C VAL A 38 -2.76 -6.54 7.55
N TRP A 39 -3.17 -5.31 7.78
CA TRP A 39 -4.16 -4.95 8.77
C TRP A 39 -5.55 -4.92 8.11
N ILE A 40 -6.52 -5.49 8.80
CA ILE A 40 -7.94 -5.36 8.48
C ILE A 40 -8.60 -4.65 9.66
N SER A 41 -9.45 -3.67 9.38
CA SER A 41 -10.18 -2.95 10.42
C SER A 41 -11.12 -3.89 11.18
N GLY A 42 -11.09 -3.84 12.51
CA GLY A 42 -11.99 -4.64 13.35
C GLY A 42 -13.45 -4.22 13.25
N THR A 43 -13.68 -2.95 12.88
CA THR A 43 -15.03 -2.41 12.70
C THR A 43 -15.64 -2.80 11.35
N LEU A 44 -14.85 -3.44 10.47
CA LEU A 44 -15.31 -3.88 9.17
C LEU A 44 -16.23 -5.11 9.29
N PRO A 45 -17.39 -5.13 8.61
CA PRO A 45 -18.25 -6.31 8.54
C PRO A 45 -17.48 -7.56 8.09
N LEU A 46 -17.77 -8.72 8.69
CA LEU A 46 -17.07 -9.98 8.39
C LEU A 46 -17.13 -10.36 6.90
N SER A 47 -18.25 -10.05 6.23
CA SER A 47 -18.44 -10.30 4.80
C SER A 47 -17.47 -9.53 3.90
N GLN A 48 -16.95 -8.39 4.37
CA GLN A 48 -16.04 -7.52 3.59
C GLN A 48 -14.56 -7.85 3.82
N ARG A 49 -14.22 -8.60 4.88
CA ARG A 49 -12.82 -8.90 5.23
C ARG A 49 -12.06 -9.63 4.12
N HIS A 50 -12.74 -10.50 3.37
CA HIS A 50 -12.10 -11.23 2.27
C HIS A 50 -11.68 -10.28 1.14
N GLU A 51 -12.60 -9.42 0.70
CA GLU A 51 -12.31 -8.43 -0.35
C GLU A 51 -11.20 -7.47 0.09
N THR A 52 -11.26 -6.97 1.33
CA THR A 52 -10.19 -6.13 1.90
C THR A 52 -8.85 -6.85 1.95
N LEU A 53 -8.82 -8.13 2.35
CA LEU A 53 -7.58 -8.91 2.32
C LEU A 53 -6.99 -9.01 0.91
N LEU A 54 -7.81 -9.30 -0.09
CA LEU A 54 -7.37 -9.37 -1.49
C LEU A 54 -6.85 -8.02 -1.96
N HIS A 55 -7.54 -6.92 -1.63
CA HIS A 55 -7.12 -5.57 -1.96
C HIS A 55 -5.73 -5.26 -1.38
N GLU A 56 -5.53 -5.47 -0.08
CA GLU A 56 -4.23 -5.15 0.57
C GLU A 56 -3.09 -6.07 0.09
N LEU A 57 -3.36 -7.35 -0.15
CA LEU A 57 -2.37 -8.25 -0.73
C LEU A 57 -2.04 -7.88 -2.19
N SER A 58 -2.97 -7.26 -2.92
CA SER A 58 -2.71 -6.78 -4.28
C SER A 58 -1.70 -5.63 -4.27
N HIS A 59 -1.73 -4.72 -3.28
CA HIS A 59 -0.69 -3.69 -3.09
C HIS A 59 0.67 -4.31 -2.85
N ALA A 60 0.73 -5.33 -1.98
CA ALA A 60 1.96 -6.09 -1.72
C ALA A 60 2.50 -6.72 -3.02
N TRP A 61 1.62 -7.34 -3.81
CA TRP A 61 1.96 -7.97 -5.08
C TRP A 61 2.42 -6.94 -6.12
N GLN A 62 1.74 -5.79 -6.19
CA GLN A 62 2.12 -4.67 -7.07
C GLN A 62 3.52 -4.17 -6.75
N ARG A 63 3.81 -3.98 -5.47
CA ARG A 63 5.11 -3.51 -4.99
C ARG A 63 6.26 -4.43 -5.39
N HIS A 64 6.06 -5.75 -5.37
CA HIS A 64 7.10 -6.75 -5.63
C HIS A 64 7.36 -6.99 -7.11
N PHE A 65 6.30 -7.07 -7.91
CA PHE A 65 6.41 -7.44 -9.32
C PHE A 65 6.30 -6.25 -10.27
N GLY A 66 6.18 -5.02 -9.74
CA GLY A 66 6.13 -3.78 -10.52
C GLY A 66 4.77 -3.53 -11.15
N THR A 67 4.71 -2.63 -12.12
CA THR A 67 3.52 -2.40 -12.97
C THR A 67 3.71 -3.08 -14.31
N ILE A 68 2.62 -3.48 -14.95
CA ILE A 68 2.65 -4.04 -16.31
C ILE A 68 2.04 -3.04 -17.28
N ALA A 69 2.59 -2.97 -18.49
CA ALA A 69 2.19 -2.02 -19.51
C ALA A 69 1.02 -2.50 -20.39
N SER A 70 0.81 -3.81 -20.51
CA SER A 70 -0.25 -4.38 -21.34
C SER A 70 -1.43 -4.86 -20.49
N ALA A 71 -2.65 -4.64 -21.00
CA ALA A 71 -3.88 -5.06 -20.33
C ALA A 71 -3.99 -6.59 -20.24
N GLU A 72 -3.49 -7.32 -21.23
CA GLU A 72 -3.50 -8.78 -21.26
C GLU A 72 -2.59 -9.36 -20.17
N ASP A 73 -1.37 -8.82 -20.02
CA ASP A 73 -0.47 -9.26 -18.96
C ASP A 73 -0.99 -8.86 -17.57
N GLU A 74 -1.69 -7.72 -17.45
CA GLU A 74 -2.37 -7.32 -16.22
C GLU A 74 -3.48 -8.31 -15.84
N ALA A 75 -4.29 -8.76 -16.81
CA ALA A 75 -5.31 -9.77 -16.60
C ALA A 75 -4.69 -11.12 -16.16
N ASN A 76 -3.65 -11.58 -16.87
CA ASN A 76 -2.92 -12.80 -16.53
C ASN A 76 -2.31 -12.74 -15.13
N ARG A 77 -1.72 -11.60 -14.76
CA ARG A 77 -1.17 -11.38 -13.42
C ARG A 77 -2.25 -11.38 -12.35
N THR A 78 -3.37 -10.71 -12.59
CA THR A 78 -4.49 -10.64 -11.64
C THR A 78 -5.06 -12.03 -11.39
N ALA A 79 -5.21 -12.83 -12.45
CA ALA A 79 -5.64 -14.22 -12.34
C ALA A 79 -4.63 -15.06 -11.53
N ALA A 80 -3.34 -14.95 -11.81
CA ALA A 80 -2.30 -15.66 -11.08
C ALA A 80 -2.27 -15.27 -9.59
N PHE A 81 -2.37 -13.98 -9.29
CA PHE A 81 -2.48 -13.46 -7.92
C PHE A 81 -3.70 -14.03 -7.20
N ALA A 82 -4.88 -13.98 -7.82
CA ALA A 82 -6.12 -14.45 -7.21
C ALA A 82 -6.05 -15.96 -6.91
N ILE A 83 -5.51 -16.76 -7.83
CA ILE A 83 -5.33 -18.21 -7.64
C ILE A 83 -4.38 -18.49 -6.46
N ASP A 84 -3.22 -17.84 -6.42
CA ASP A 84 -2.21 -18.06 -5.36
C ASP A 84 -2.77 -17.68 -3.99
N VAL A 85 -3.37 -16.50 -3.84
CA VAL A 85 -3.97 -16.07 -2.57
C VAL A 85 -5.11 -16.99 -2.15
N GLN A 86 -5.97 -17.42 -3.08
CA GLN A 86 -7.06 -18.34 -2.77
C GLN A 86 -6.54 -19.70 -2.29
N GLN A 87 -5.49 -20.25 -2.92
CA GLN A 87 -4.88 -21.51 -2.49
C GLN A 87 -4.29 -21.40 -1.08
N GLN A 88 -3.57 -20.30 -0.81
CA GLN A 88 -2.99 -20.05 0.52
C GLN A 88 -4.06 -19.80 1.59
N LEU A 89 -5.16 -19.13 1.24
CA LEU A 89 -6.30 -18.91 2.12
C LEU A 89 -6.96 -20.25 2.46
N LEU A 90 -7.23 -21.10 1.48
CA LEU A 90 -7.80 -22.44 1.67
C LEU A 90 -6.89 -23.32 2.54
N ALA A 91 -5.58 -23.30 2.31
CA ALA A 91 -4.59 -24.05 3.10
C ALA A 91 -4.59 -23.64 4.60
N GLN A 92 -5.10 -22.45 4.92
CA GLN A 92 -5.21 -21.93 6.29
C GLN A 92 -6.62 -22.00 6.87
N GLY A 93 -7.52 -22.81 6.28
CA GLY A 93 -8.90 -22.97 6.73
C GLY A 93 -9.91 -22.04 6.05
N GLY A 94 -9.51 -21.38 4.97
CA GLY A 94 -10.38 -20.61 4.08
C GLY A 94 -10.97 -19.34 4.72
N ASN A 95 -12.09 -18.89 4.15
CA ASN A 95 -12.79 -17.70 4.62
C ASN A 95 -13.27 -17.80 6.07
N LEU A 96 -13.62 -19.00 6.55
CA LEU A 96 -14.03 -19.19 7.93
C LEU A 96 -12.90 -18.90 8.92
N ALA A 97 -11.66 -19.29 8.61
CA ALA A 97 -10.51 -18.96 9.44
C ALA A 97 -10.22 -17.46 9.46
N LEU A 98 -10.35 -16.79 8.30
CA LEU A 98 -10.22 -15.33 8.20
C LEU A 98 -11.27 -14.60 9.05
N MET A 99 -12.52 -15.05 9.01
CA MET A 99 -13.62 -14.47 9.79
C MET A 99 -13.44 -14.68 11.29
N ARG A 100 -12.77 -15.78 11.70
CA ARG A 100 -12.49 -16.10 13.09
C ARG A 100 -11.24 -15.41 13.65
N LEU A 101 -10.50 -14.66 12.85
CA LEU A 101 -9.41 -13.85 13.37
C LEU A 101 -9.98 -12.85 14.38
N GLY A 102 -9.59 -13.04 15.64
CA GLY A 102 -9.85 -12.10 16.72
C GLY A 102 -9.12 -10.80 16.49
N CYS A 103 -9.59 -9.74 17.15
CA CYS A 103 -8.87 -8.49 17.17
C CYS A 103 -7.61 -8.66 18.02
N ASP A 104 -6.45 -8.33 17.47
CA ASP A 104 -5.23 -8.27 18.25
C ASP A 104 -5.31 -7.01 19.12
N GLY A 105 -5.31 -7.17 20.46
CA GLY A 105 -5.43 -6.09 21.45
C GLY A 105 -4.31 -5.05 21.49
N THR A 106 -3.61 -4.91 20.38
CA THR A 106 -2.53 -3.96 20.15
C THR A 106 -2.82 -3.23 18.85
N MET A 107 -3.43 -2.05 18.95
CA MET A 107 -3.19 -1.00 17.97
C MET A 107 -2.87 0.32 18.67
N THR A 108 -1.59 0.66 18.63
CA THR A 108 -1.10 2.03 18.82
C THR A 108 -0.59 2.48 17.45
N MET A 109 -1.01 3.68 17.05
CA MET A 109 -0.85 4.28 15.72
C MET A 109 0.50 4.00 15.06
N ALA A 110 0.52 3.81 13.74
CA ALA A 110 1.77 3.89 12.99
C ALA A 110 2.40 5.27 13.24
N PRO A 111 3.64 5.35 13.77
CA PRO A 111 4.38 6.60 13.69
C PRO A 111 4.59 6.89 12.22
N SER A 112 3.93 7.94 11.73
CA SER A 112 4.21 8.56 10.44
C SER A 112 5.71 8.51 10.21
N SER A 113 6.12 7.82 9.14
CA SER A 113 7.47 7.90 8.61
C SER A 113 7.73 9.37 8.29
N ARG A 114 8.22 10.11 9.28
CA ARG A 114 8.85 11.42 9.11
C ARG A 114 10.06 11.16 8.23
N ARG A 115 9.86 11.21 6.91
CA ARG A 115 10.97 11.60 6.04
C ARG A 115 11.40 12.97 6.54
N PRO A 116 12.68 13.18 6.89
CA PRO A 116 13.16 14.53 7.09
C PRO A 116 12.86 15.28 5.80
N VAL A 117 12.01 16.31 5.88
CA VAL A 117 11.88 17.31 4.83
C VAL A 117 13.28 17.88 4.67
N MET A 118 14.00 17.44 3.63
CA MET A 118 15.16 18.18 3.18
C MET A 118 14.61 19.50 2.65
N SER A 119 14.74 20.53 3.47
CA SER A 119 14.54 21.92 3.08
C SER A 119 15.45 22.18 1.88
N VAL A 120 14.89 22.14 0.68
CA VAL A 120 15.61 22.60 -0.51
C VAL A 120 15.78 24.11 -0.32
N PRO A 121 17.00 24.67 -0.28
CA PRO A 121 17.17 26.11 -0.25
C PRO A 121 16.56 26.69 -1.53
N SER A 122 15.59 27.56 -1.34
CA SER A 122 14.97 28.38 -2.39
C SER A 122 16.07 29.17 -3.10
N ALA A 123 16.38 28.78 -4.33
CA ALA A 123 17.28 29.54 -5.18
C ALA A 123 16.59 30.87 -5.53
N ALA A 124 17.05 31.94 -4.89
CA ALA A 124 16.63 33.30 -5.18
C ALA A 124 16.81 33.60 -6.68
N SER A 125 15.69 33.95 -7.33
CA SER A 125 15.66 34.43 -8.70
C SER A 125 16.58 35.65 -8.85
N ALA A 126 17.64 35.50 -9.66
CA ALA A 126 18.48 36.62 -10.05
C ALA A 126 17.67 37.60 -10.94
N PRO A 127 17.82 38.93 -10.75
CA PRO A 127 17.17 39.91 -11.60
C PRO A 127 17.78 39.89 -13.01
N ARG A 128 16.90 39.83 -14.03
CA ARG A 128 17.28 40.04 -15.44
C ARG A 128 17.84 41.45 -15.59
N SER A 129 19.15 41.54 -15.76
CA SER A 129 19.83 42.75 -16.22
C SER A 129 19.46 42.98 -17.69
N SER A 130 18.63 43.99 -17.92
CA SER A 130 18.44 44.64 -19.20
C SER A 130 19.74 45.36 -19.60
N ARG A 131 20.29 45.05 -20.77
CA ARG A 131 21.17 45.98 -21.49
C ARG A 131 20.68 46.24 -22.91
N PRO A 132 20.72 47.50 -23.38
CA PRO A 132 20.20 47.92 -24.67
C PRO A 132 21.27 47.92 -25.78
N VAL A 133 20.77 47.83 -27.02
CA VAL A 133 21.17 48.54 -28.25
C VAL A 133 22.62 48.45 -28.76
N GLY A 134 22.74 48.10 -30.04
CA GLY A 134 23.90 48.45 -30.88
C GLY A 134 23.71 47.98 -32.32
N TRP A 135 23.27 48.88 -33.21
CA TRP A 135 23.35 48.73 -34.67
C TRP A 135 24.81 48.82 -35.13
N SER A 136 25.19 48.11 -36.22
CA SER A 136 25.81 48.71 -37.42
C SER A 136 26.39 47.67 -38.40
N VAL A 137 25.89 47.79 -39.64
CA VAL A 137 26.53 47.70 -40.97
C VAL A 137 27.89 46.98 -41.14
N ASN A 138 27.93 46.01 -42.05
CA ASN A 138 28.53 46.16 -43.39
C ASN A 138 28.00 45.08 -44.35
#